data_AF-A0A7S2X9D0-F1
#
_entry.id   AF-A0A7S2X9D0-F1
#
_cell.length_a   1.000
_cell.length_b   1.000
_cell.length_c   1.000
_cell.angle_alpha   90.00
_cell.angle_beta   90.00
_cell.angle_gamma   90.00
#
_symmetry.space_group_name_H-M   'P 1'
#
loop_
_entity.id
_entity.type
_entity.pdbx_description
1 polymer ?
#
loop_
_entity_poly.entity_id
_entity_poly.type
_entity_poly.pdbx_seq_one_letter_code
_entity_poly.pdbx_strand_id
1 'polypeptide(L)'
;ASRLEVDAPDVIKLIIQFLKENSLLDTVRCLQEESQVTLNTVENVDRFVSDILDGRWDSVIEVVSTLRLPSGKLMDLFEQIILELAELRELDTAKALLRSTPAMGLMKKEKPGRYLRL
;
A
#
# COMPACT_ATOMS: atom_id res chain seq x y z
N ALA A 1 4.77 0.42 -38.95
CA ALA A 1 5.38 1.27 -37.90
C ALA A 1 4.45 1.25 -36.69
N SER A 2 4.76 0.43 -35.70
CA SER A 2 4.00 0.32 -34.45
C SER A 2 4.28 1.56 -33.61
N ARG A 3 3.33 2.49 -33.57
CA ARG A 3 3.36 3.67 -32.72
C ARG A 3 3.27 3.15 -31.28
N LEU A 4 4.41 3.04 -30.59
CA LEU A 4 4.43 2.82 -29.15
C LEU A 4 3.67 3.99 -28.54
N GLU A 5 2.42 3.76 -28.16
CA GLU A 5 1.68 4.64 -27.26
C GLU A 5 2.37 4.49 -25.91
N VAL A 6 3.43 5.27 -25.73
CA VAL A 6 4.09 5.37 -24.43
C VAL A 6 3.09 6.10 -23.55
N ASP A 7 2.52 5.37 -22.60
CA ASP A 7 1.60 5.95 -21.64
C ASP A 7 2.37 7.03 -20.87
N ALA A 8 1.88 8.28 -20.95
CA ALA A 8 2.45 9.42 -20.23
C ALA A 8 2.76 9.13 -18.74
N PRO A 9 1.95 8.36 -17.98
CA PRO A 9 2.28 8.01 -16.60
C PRO A 9 3.54 7.13 -16.46
N ASP A 10 3.90 6.32 -17.45
CA ASP A 10 5.08 5.46 -17.37
C ASP A 10 6.38 6.23 -17.60
N VAL A 11 6.35 7.26 -18.46
CA VAL A 11 7.47 8.22 -18.59
C VAL A 11 7.69 8.97 -17.29
N ILE A 12 6.62 9.40 -16.63
CA ILE A 12 6.69 10.10 -15.35
C ILE A 12 7.29 9.18 -14.27
N LYS A 13 6.89 7.91 -14.20
CA LYS A 13 7.50 6.93 -13.28
C LYS A 13 9.00 6.76 -13.52
N LEU A 14 9.44 6.66 -14.78
CA LEU A 14 10.85 6.58 -15.15
C LEU A 14 11.64 7.81 -14.67
N ILE A 15 11.07 9.02 -14.83
CA ILE A 15 11.69 10.26 -14.36
C ILE A 15 11.78 10.26 -12.84
N ILE A 16 10.70 9.89 -12.13
CA ILE A 16 10.72 9.83 -10.67
C ILE A 16 11.73 8.78 -10.19
N GLN A 17 11.85 7.64 -10.87
CA GLN A 17 12.82 6.60 -10.54
C GLN A 17 14.25 7.14 -10.67
N PHE A 18 14.54 7.80 -11.79
CA PHE A 18 15.83 8.45 -12.00
C PHE A 18 16.16 9.47 -10.90
N LEU A 19 15.19 10.31 -10.52
CA LEU A 19 15.37 11.29 -9.45
C LEU A 19 15.62 10.61 -8.09
N LYS A 20 14.97 9.48 -7.80
CA LYS A 20 15.17 8.69 -6.57
C LYS A 20 16.58 8.08 -6.54
N GLU A 21 17.05 7.48 -7.63
CA GLU A 21 18.41 6.92 -7.74
C GLU A 21 19.51 7.98 -7.59
N ASN A 22 19.22 9.22 -8.03
CA ASN A 22 20.12 10.36 -7.87
C ASN A 22 19.94 11.12 -6.54
N SER A 23 19.17 10.58 -5.58
CA SER A 23 18.92 11.18 -4.26
C SER A 23 18.27 12.57 -4.27
N LEU A 24 17.53 12.91 -5.33
CA LEU A 24 16.79 14.18 -5.49
C LEU A 24 15.38 14.07 -4.90
N LEU A 25 15.29 13.78 -3.60
CA LEU A 25 14.05 13.43 -2.91
C LEU A 25 13.02 14.58 -2.90
N ASP A 26 13.46 15.83 -2.79
CA ASP A 26 12.55 16.99 -2.83
C ASP A 26 11.87 17.14 -4.19
N THR A 27 12.61 16.88 -5.27
CA THR A 27 12.07 16.93 -6.64
C THR A 27 11.13 15.75 -6.90
N VAL A 28 11.45 14.57 -6.35
CA VAL A 28 10.54 13.41 -6.36
C VAL A 28 9.20 13.78 -5.71
N ARG A 29 9.22 14.44 -4.54
CA ARG A 29 7.99 14.80 -3.83
C ARG A 29 7.14 15.80 -4.60
N CYS A 30 7.74 16.87 -5.12
CA CYS A 30 7.03 17.85 -5.95
C CYS A 30 6.43 17.20 -7.21
N LEU A 31 7.19 16.35 -7.91
CA LEU A 31 6.73 15.71 -9.13
C LEU A 31 5.60 14.71 -8.87
N GLN A 32 5.63 13.98 -7.75
CA GLN A 32 4.53 13.10 -7.33
C GLN A 32 3.26 13.87 -6.94
N GLU A 33 3.40 15.02 -6.29
CA GLU A 33 2.28 15.90 -5.93
C GLU A 33 1.63 16.52 -7.17
N GLU A 34 2.41 17.04 -8.11
CA GLU A 34 1.91 17.68 -9.34
C GLU A 34 1.30 16.67 -10.34
N SER A 35 1.96 15.54 -10.55
CA SER A 35 1.50 14.55 -11.52
C SER A 35 0.38 13.64 -10.99
N GLN A 36 0.17 13.60 -9.67
CA GLN A 36 -0.62 12.57 -8.96
C GLN A 36 -0.18 11.13 -9.30
N VAL A 37 0.96 10.95 -9.97
CA VAL A 37 1.55 9.65 -10.30
C VAL A 37 2.53 9.32 -9.20
N THR A 38 2.13 8.44 -8.28
CA THR A 38 3.07 7.84 -7.34
C THR A 38 3.85 6.72 -8.00
N LEU A 39 5.15 6.60 -7.65
CA LEU A 39 5.91 5.38 -7.91
C LEU A 39 5.30 4.28 -7.05
N ASN A 40 4.29 3.59 -7.57
CA ASN A 40 3.81 2.34 -7.01
C ASN A 40 4.78 1.17 -7.35
N THR A 41 6.06 1.46 -7.53
CA THR A 41 7.10 0.46 -7.72
C THR A 41 7.63 0.07 -6.35
N VAL A 42 7.25 -1.11 -5.91
CA VAL A 42 7.97 -1.80 -4.84
C VAL A 42 9.35 -2.15 -5.38
N GLU A 43 10.42 -1.88 -4.63
CA GLU A 43 11.81 -2.15 -5.07
C GLU A 43 12.03 -3.62 -5.45
N ASN A 44 11.24 -4.52 -4.85
CA ASN A 44 11.20 -5.93 -5.21
C ASN A 44 9.81 -6.51 -4.90
N VAL A 45 9.05 -6.83 -5.95
CA VAL A 45 7.72 -7.44 -5.82
C VAL A 45 7.83 -8.84 -5.19
N ASP A 46 8.85 -9.62 -5.52
CA ASP A 46 9.06 -10.96 -4.94
C ASP A 46 9.33 -10.87 -3.44
N ARG A 47 10.11 -9.87 -3.01
CA ARG A 47 10.34 -9.60 -1.59
C ARG A 47 9.05 -9.20 -0.88
N PHE A 48 8.26 -8.32 -1.50
CA PHE A 48 6.97 -7.91 -0.93
C PHE A 48 5.99 -9.07 -0.82
N VAL A 49 5.92 -9.95 -1.83
CA VAL A 49 5.09 -11.15 -1.80
C VAL A 49 5.60 -12.12 -0.72
N SER A 50 6.92 -12.29 -0.59
CA SER A 50 7.50 -13.09 0.50
C SER A 50 7.16 -12.51 1.87
N ASP A 51 7.23 -11.19 2.05
CA ASP A 51 6.88 -10.53 3.31
C ASP A 51 5.40 -10.75 3.68
N ILE A 52 4.50 -10.76 2.69
CA ILE A 52 3.08 -11.11 2.88
C ILE A 52 2.93 -12.59 3.26
N LEU A 53 3.56 -13.50 2.51
CA LEU A 53 3.46 -14.95 2.74
C LEU A 53 4.06 -15.39 4.07
N ASP A 54 5.11 -14.70 4.52
CA ASP A 54 5.80 -14.97 5.78
C ASP A 54 5.13 -14.27 6.98
N GLY A 55 4.03 -13.52 6.77
CA GLY A 55 3.32 -12.80 7.83
C GLY A 55 4.11 -11.64 8.44
N ARG A 56 5.09 -11.06 7.72
CA ARG A 56 5.88 -9.90 8.15
C ARG A 56 5.10 -8.60 7.95
N TRP A 57 3.99 -8.48 8.66
CA TRP A 57 3.03 -7.39 8.47
C TRP A 57 3.61 -6.01 8.75
N ASP A 58 4.56 -5.85 9.67
CA ASP A 58 5.24 -4.56 9.91
C ASP A 58 5.91 -4.01 8.65
N SER A 59 6.69 -4.85 7.96
CA SER A 59 7.35 -4.49 6.70
C SER A 59 6.35 -4.23 5.58
N VAL A 60 5.29 -5.05 5.50
CA VAL A 60 4.23 -4.88 4.51
C VAL A 60 3.49 -3.56 4.72
N ILE A 61 3.15 -3.20 5.97
CA ILE A 61 2.47 -1.94 6.31
C ILE A 61 3.36 -0.74 5.99
N GLU A 62 4.66 -0.81 6.30
CA GLU A 62 5.62 0.25 5.98
C GLU A 62 5.68 0.48 4.46
N VAL A 63 5.84 -0.59 3.68
CA VAL A 63 5.83 -0.52 2.22
C VAL A 63 4.49 0.03 1.70
N VAL A 64 3.37 -0.47 2.22
CA VAL A 64 2.02 -0.04 1.82
C VAL A 64 1.78 1.44 2.13
N SER A 65 2.37 1.98 3.21
CA SER A 65 2.26 3.41 3.53
C SER A 65 2.91 4.32 2.47
N THR A 66 3.92 3.80 1.76
CA THR A 66 4.58 4.51 0.65
C THR A 66 3.83 4.35 -0.68
N LEU A 67 2.92 3.38 -0.77
CA LEU A 67 2.14 3.07 -1.97
C LEU A 67 0.75 3.72 -1.88
N ARG A 68 0.29 4.37 -2.96
CA ARG A 68 -1.11 4.78 -3.05
C ARG A 68 -1.93 3.62 -3.60
N LEU A 69 -2.38 2.75 -2.70
CA LEU A 69 -3.27 1.64 -3.03
C LEU A 69 -4.74 2.07 -2.97
N PRO A 70 -5.61 1.51 -3.84
CA PRO A 70 -7.04 1.69 -3.74
C PRO A 70 -7.56 1.24 -2.38
N SER A 71 -8.51 1.99 -1.82
CA SER A 71 -9.09 1.74 -0.50
C SER A 71 -9.63 0.31 -0.33
N GLY A 72 -10.18 -0.29 -1.40
CA GLY A 72 -10.62 -1.68 -1.44
C GLY A 72 -9.52 -2.68 -1.08
N LYS A 73 -8.34 -2.56 -1.71
CA LYS A 73 -7.21 -3.47 -1.45
C LYS A 73 -6.61 -3.25 -0.07
N LEU A 74 -6.58 -2.01 0.41
CA LEU A 74 -6.16 -1.69 1.77
C LEU A 74 -7.07 -2.37 2.81
N MET A 75 -8.39 -2.31 2.61
CA MET A 75 -9.35 -2.99 3.49
C MET A 75 -9.09 -4.50 3.55
N ASP A 76 -8.93 -5.16 2.40
CA ASP A 76 -8.70 -6.61 2.35
C ASP A 76 -7.36 -7.00 3.00
N LEU A 77 -6.31 -6.19 2.83
CA LEU A 77 -5.01 -6.40 3.47
C LEU A 77 -5.12 -6.31 5.00
N PHE A 78 -5.70 -5.22 5.52
CA PHE A 78 -5.84 -5.03 6.96
C PHE A 78 -6.77 -6.07 7.60
N GLU A 79 -7.79 -6.52 6.88
CA GLU A 79 -8.64 -7.64 7.29
C GLU A 79 -7.82 -8.93 7.47
N GLN A 80 -6.96 -9.27 6.51
CA GLN A 80 -6.08 -10.44 6.63
C GLN A 80 -5.13 -10.34 7.83
N ILE A 81 -4.49 -9.18 8.04
CA ILE A 81 -3.61 -8.92 9.18
C ILE A 81 -4.35 -9.15 10.51
N ILE A 82 -5.58 -8.64 10.61
CA ILE A 82 -6.39 -8.76 11.83
C ILE A 82 -6.79 -10.21 12.09
N LEU A 83 -7.15 -10.96 11.04
CA LEU A 83 -7.49 -12.38 11.14
C LEU A 83 -6.29 -13.21 11.62
N GLU A 84 -5.11 -12.98 11.07
CA GLU A 84 -3.89 -13.68 11.51
C GLU A 84 -3.50 -13.32 12.95
N LEU A 85 -3.58 -12.04 13.33
CA LEU A 85 -3.36 -11.65 14.73
C LEU A 85 -4.37 -12.30 15.68
N ALA A 86 -5.63 -12.47 15.25
CA ALA A 86 -6.65 -13.17 16.03
C ALA A 86 -6.34 -14.67 16.16
N GLU A 87 -5.83 -15.31 15.11
CA GLU A 87 -5.35 -16.71 15.15
C GLU A 87 -4.15 -16.87 16.10
N LEU A 88 -3.21 -15.91 16.11
CA LEU A 88 -2.08 -15.85 17.05
C LEU A 88 -2.50 -15.47 18.48
N ARG A 89 -3.80 -15.21 18.73
CA ARG A 89 -4.38 -14.74 19.99
C ARG A 89 -3.88 -13.38 20.47
N GLU A 90 -3.30 -12.57 19.58
CA GLU A 90 -2.94 -11.17 19.83
C GLU A 90 -4.13 -10.23 19.66
N LEU A 91 -5.17 -10.44 20.47
CA LEU A 91 -6.44 -9.72 20.35
C LEU A 91 -6.32 -8.22 20.63
N ASP A 92 -5.36 -7.80 21.46
CA ASP A 92 -5.15 -6.39 21.78
C ASP A 92 -4.52 -5.65 20.60
N THR A 93 -3.53 -6.25 19.94
CA THR A 93 -2.90 -5.74 18.71
C THR A 93 -3.93 -5.66 17.58
N ALA A 94 -4.72 -6.73 17.39
CA ALA A 94 -5.79 -6.79 16.40
C ALA A 94 -6.83 -5.68 16.60
N LYS A 95 -7.29 -5.46 17.85
CA LYS A 95 -8.23 -4.39 18.18
C LYS A 95 -7.64 -3.00 18.00
N ALA A 96 -6.34 -2.83 18.30
CA ALA A 96 -5.65 -1.57 18.07
C ALA A 96 -5.64 -1.24 16.57
N LEU A 97 -5.21 -2.17 15.72
CA LEU A 97 -5.23 -2.03 14.25
C LEU A 97 -6.63 -1.77 13.69
N LEU A 98 -7.65 -2.47 14.20
CA LEU A 98 -9.05 -2.28 13.79
C LEU A 98 -9.57 -0.86 14.06
N ARG A 99 -9.03 -0.17 15.09
CA ARG A 99 -9.45 1.17 15.51
C ARG A 99 -8.54 2.29 15.00
N SER A 100 -7.24 2.04 14.86
CA SER A 100 -6.26 3.05 14.47
C SER A 100 -6.17 3.23 12.95
N THR A 101 -6.58 2.23 12.17
CA THR A 101 -6.35 2.23 10.72
C THR A 101 -7.49 2.95 9.97
N PRO A 102 -7.19 3.96 9.13
CA PRO A 102 -8.21 4.67 8.34
C PRO A 102 -8.96 3.75 7.36
N ALA A 103 -8.31 2.70 6.85
CA ALA A 103 -8.94 1.68 6.01
C ALA A 103 -10.08 0.94 6.73
N MET A 104 -9.91 0.61 8.01
CA MET A 104 -10.96 -0.05 8.81
C MET A 104 -12.10 0.90 9.17
N GLY A 105 -11.81 2.19 9.36
CA GLY A 105 -12.84 3.23 9.50
C GLY A 105 -13.69 3.37 8.22
N LEU A 106 -13.07 3.32 7.05
CA LEU A 106 -13.77 3.27 5.76
C LEU A 106 -14.59 2.00 5.61
N MET A 107 -14.03 0.83 5.97
CA MET A 107 -14.74 -0.45 5.95
C MET A 107 -15.98 -0.45 6.84
N LYS A 108 -15.90 0.16 8.03
CA LYS A 108 -17.05 0.32 8.92
C LYS A 108 -18.17 1.15 8.29
N LYS A 109 -17.81 2.16 7.49
CA LYS A 109 -18.78 3.06 6.84
C LYS A 109 -19.37 2.47 5.56
N GLU A 110 -18.56 1.83 4.72
CA GLU A 110 -19.00 1.28 3.44
C GLU A 110 -19.54 -0.16 3.54
N LYS A 111 -18.95 -0.98 4.40
CA LYS A 111 -19.26 -2.41 4.54
C LYS A 111 -19.39 -2.81 6.02
N PRO A 112 -20.38 -2.26 6.76
CA PRO A 112 -20.56 -2.53 8.18
C PRO A 112 -20.73 -4.03 8.48
N GLY A 113 -21.32 -4.81 7.57
CA GLY A 113 -21.49 -6.25 7.73
C GLY A 113 -20.19 -7.06 7.71
N ARG A 114 -19.15 -6.65 6.97
CA ARG A 114 -17.82 -7.30 7.06
C ARG A 114 -17.11 -6.86 8.33
N TYR A 115 -17.18 -5.57 8.67
CA TYR A 115 -16.56 -5.03 9.88
C TYR A 115 -17.11 -5.69 11.17
N LEU A 116 -18.41 -6.02 11.22
CA LEU A 116 -19.01 -6.68 12.38
C LEU A 116 -18.64 -8.17 12.53
N ARG A 117 -18.09 -8.79 11.47
CA ARG A 117 -17.68 -10.21 11.48
C ARG A 117 -16.25 -10.40 12.00
N LEU A 118 -15.47 -9.31 12.03
CA LEU A 118 -14.14 -9.22 12.66
C LEU A 118 -14.28 -8.88 14.15
#